data_AF-A0A3Q0FE94-F1
#
_entry.id   AF-A0A3Q0FE94-F1
#
_cell.length_a   1.000
_cell.length_b   1.000
_cell.length_c   1.000
_cell.angle_alpha   90.00
_cell.angle_beta   90.00
_cell.angle_gamma   90.00
#
_symmetry.space_group_name_H-M   'P 1'
#
loop_
_entity.id
_entity.type
_entity.pdbx_description
1 polymer ?
#
loop_
_entity_poly.entity_id
_entity_poly.type
_entity_poly.pdbx_seq_one_letter_code
_entity_poly.pdbx_strand_id
1 'polypeptide(L)'
;MPVRVLENTAPSQVSGANSGRSSSQSCSLLGVGQAFSGTQNVSSVQKDEAWRVNVRIQGCDLEHGYLCGTMEALNVPMADTPVVTFWEGEIVDTKNYTFFTGKWEATPEDDIRHWSKFPSFSPLLGQVEADGGKSLDLSNYPYIFM
;
A
#
# COMPACT_ATOMS: atom_id res chain seq x y z
N MET A 1 2.13 -55.79 -44.90
CA MET A 1 2.57 -54.39 -44.81
C MET A 1 3.80 -54.33 -43.91
N PRO A 2 4.88 -53.63 -44.29
CA PRO A 2 6.20 -53.71 -43.67
C PRO A 2 6.42 -52.70 -42.52
N VAL A 3 7.60 -52.81 -41.90
CA VAL A 3 8.08 -52.29 -40.60
C VAL A 3 9.01 -51.06 -40.78
N ARG A 4 9.26 -50.31 -39.68
CA ARG A 4 10.42 -49.42 -39.34
C ARG A 4 10.21 -47.92 -39.62
N VAL A 5 10.72 -46.92 -38.88
CA VAL A 5 11.75 -46.84 -37.81
C VAL A 5 11.64 -45.48 -37.07
N LEU A 6 12.20 -45.39 -35.86
CA LEU A 6 12.49 -44.16 -35.09
C LEU A 6 13.48 -43.25 -35.83
N GLU A 7 13.19 -41.95 -35.95
CA GLU A 7 14.19 -40.94 -36.25
C GLU A 7 14.17 -39.82 -35.22
N ASN A 8 15.29 -39.72 -34.50
CA ASN A 8 15.73 -38.53 -33.80
C ASN A 8 15.97 -37.39 -34.80
N THR A 9 15.39 -36.24 -34.55
CA THR A 9 15.86 -34.97 -35.12
C THR A 9 15.89 -33.92 -33.99
N ALA A 10 17.08 -33.52 -33.58
CA ALA A 10 17.34 -32.14 -33.14
C ALA A 10 17.82 -31.37 -34.40
N PRO A 11 17.79 -30.02 -34.49
CA PRO A 11 17.63 -29.01 -33.44
C PRO A 11 16.62 -27.89 -33.82
N SER A 12 16.34 -26.95 -32.92
CA SER A 12 16.33 -25.51 -33.20
C SER A 12 15.89 -24.74 -31.95
N GLN A 13 16.79 -23.88 -31.46
CA GLN A 13 16.42 -22.83 -30.54
C GLN A 13 15.40 -21.92 -31.23
N VAL A 14 14.16 -21.94 -30.75
CA VAL A 14 13.25 -20.82 -30.95
C VAL A 14 13.39 -19.94 -29.74
N SER A 15 14.13 -18.85 -29.93
CA SER A 15 14.09 -17.65 -29.11
C SER A 15 12.65 -17.11 -29.11
N GLY A 16 11.81 -17.69 -28.26
CA GLY A 16 10.54 -17.11 -27.89
C GLY A 16 10.81 -16.17 -26.74
N ALA A 17 10.90 -14.87 -27.05
CA ALA A 17 10.87 -13.80 -26.08
C ALA A 17 9.57 -13.92 -25.27
N ASN A 18 9.62 -14.67 -24.16
CA ASN A 18 8.59 -14.59 -23.16
C ASN A 18 8.91 -13.37 -22.30
N SER A 19 8.64 -12.18 -22.85
CA SER A 19 8.38 -10.98 -22.08
C SER A 19 7.06 -11.18 -21.34
N GLY A 20 7.06 -12.17 -20.45
CA GLY A 20 5.91 -12.65 -19.71
C GLY A 20 6.11 -12.29 -18.27
N ARG A 21 5.80 -11.02 -17.96
CA ARG A 21 5.59 -10.47 -16.62
C ARG A 21 6.77 -10.70 -15.66
N SER A 22 7.60 -9.68 -15.50
CA SER A 22 8.15 -9.44 -14.16
C SER A 22 6.93 -9.28 -13.26
N SER A 23 6.54 -10.35 -12.57
CA SER A 23 5.59 -10.26 -11.48
C SER A 23 6.29 -9.43 -10.42
N SER A 24 6.14 -8.11 -10.52
CA SER A 24 6.40 -7.17 -9.44
C SER A 24 5.87 -7.84 -8.20
N GLN A 25 6.74 -8.05 -7.21
CA GLN A 25 6.41 -8.83 -6.02
C GLN A 25 5.04 -8.38 -5.54
N SER A 26 4.04 -9.26 -5.66
CA SER A 26 2.67 -8.94 -5.27
C SER A 26 2.76 -8.44 -3.84
N CYS A 27 2.24 -7.25 -3.56
CA CYS A 27 2.06 -6.76 -2.20
C CYS A 27 1.03 -7.66 -1.52
N SER A 28 1.45 -8.85 -1.11
CA SER A 28 0.59 -9.96 -0.71
C SER A 28 -0.27 -9.59 0.49
N LEU A 29 0.19 -8.63 1.28
CA LEU A 29 -0.49 -8.07 2.44
C LEU A 29 -1.47 -6.94 2.08
N LEU A 30 -1.38 -6.30 0.92
CA LEU A 30 -2.30 -5.23 0.50
C LEU A 30 -3.50 -5.73 -0.32
N GLY A 31 -3.71 -7.05 -0.36
CA GLY A 31 -4.76 -7.69 -1.14
C GLY A 31 -6.14 -7.65 -0.49
N VAL A 32 -7.19 -7.77 -1.31
CA VAL A 32 -8.57 -7.90 -0.84
C VAL A 32 -8.72 -9.10 0.09
N GLY A 33 -9.42 -8.90 1.20
CA GLY A 33 -9.67 -9.92 2.22
C GLY A 33 -8.61 -9.99 3.32
N GLN A 34 -7.45 -9.33 3.13
CA GLN A 34 -6.45 -9.19 4.19
C GLN A 34 -7.02 -8.46 5.40
N ALA A 35 -6.65 -8.94 6.58
CA ALA A 35 -7.15 -8.43 7.85
C ALA A 35 -5.97 -8.16 8.80
N PHE A 36 -6.06 -7.04 9.50
CA PHE A 36 -5.04 -6.57 10.43
C PHE A 36 -5.71 -6.28 11.77
N SER A 37 -5.02 -6.61 12.85
CA SER A 37 -5.46 -6.27 14.21
C SER A 37 -4.33 -5.58 14.94
N GLY A 38 -4.67 -4.52 15.66
CA GLY A 38 -3.70 -3.73 16.43
C GLY A 38 -4.39 -2.83 17.44
N THR A 39 -3.70 -1.77 17.83
CA THR A 39 -4.19 -0.78 18.79
C THR A 39 -3.98 0.63 18.26
N GLN A 40 -4.97 1.49 18.48
CA GLN A 40 -4.81 2.93 18.32
C GLN A 40 -4.57 3.56 19.68
N ASN A 41 -3.43 4.24 19.83
CA ASN A 41 -3.07 4.93 21.06
C ASN A 41 -3.46 6.41 20.95
N VAL A 42 -4.28 6.87 21.88
CA VAL A 42 -4.68 8.26 22.03
C VAL A 42 -4.03 8.76 23.32
N SER A 43 -2.96 9.55 23.17
CA SER A 43 -2.35 10.24 24.31
C SER A 43 -3.02 11.60 24.46
N SER A 44 -3.72 11.81 25.57
CA SER A 44 -4.12 13.15 26.02
C SER A 44 -3.26 13.57 27.21
N VAL A 45 -3.17 14.88 27.49
CA VAL A 45 -2.41 15.43 28.63
C VAL A 45 -2.81 14.80 29.98
N GLN A 46 -3.98 14.17 30.06
CA GLN A 46 -4.55 13.64 31.31
C GLN A 46 -4.62 12.11 31.36
N LYS A 47 -4.55 11.41 30.22
CA LYS A 47 -4.71 9.95 30.17
C LYS A 47 -4.18 9.36 28.86
N ASP A 48 -3.45 8.26 29.00
CA ASP A 48 -3.15 7.34 27.90
C ASP A 48 -4.31 6.36 27.73
N GLU A 49 -4.87 6.33 26.53
CA GLU A 49 -5.88 5.37 26.16
C GLU A 49 -5.45 4.59 24.91
N ALA A 50 -5.66 3.28 24.92
CA ALA A 50 -5.35 2.41 23.79
C ALA A 50 -6.59 1.58 23.47
N TRP A 51 -7.06 1.67 22.23
CA TRP A 51 -8.27 0.96 21.77
C TRP A 51 -7.88 -0.08 20.74
N ARG A 52 -8.50 -1.26 20.80
CA ARG A 52 -8.23 -2.30 19.81
C ARG A 52 -8.90 -1.93 18.49
N VAL A 53 -8.16 -2.08 17.40
CA VAL A 53 -8.66 -1.80 16.05
C VAL A 53 -8.47 -3.02 15.18
N ASN A 54 -9.51 -3.37 14.41
CA ASN A 54 -9.44 -4.36 13.36
C ASN A 54 -9.68 -3.69 12.00
N VAL A 55 -8.81 -3.91 11.03
CA VAL A 55 -8.91 -3.37 9.67
C VAL A 55 -9.08 -4.53 8.69
N ARG A 56 -9.98 -4.37 7.71
CA ARG A 56 -10.14 -5.32 6.62
C ARG A 56 -10.12 -4.60 5.28
N ILE A 57 -9.24 -5.04 4.38
CA ILE A 57 -9.19 -4.56 3.00
C ILE A 57 -10.33 -5.21 2.21
N GLN A 58 -11.17 -4.40 1.57
CA GLN A 58 -12.34 -4.84 0.79
C GLN A 58 -12.17 -4.56 -0.71
N GLY A 59 -11.45 -3.50 -1.07
CA GLY A 59 -11.11 -3.16 -2.45
C GLY A 59 -9.68 -2.68 -2.55
N CYS A 60 -9.02 -2.97 -3.67
CA CYS A 60 -7.66 -2.54 -3.97
C CYS A 60 -7.49 -2.45 -5.49
N ASP A 61 -7.18 -1.24 -5.97
CA ASP A 61 -6.91 -0.92 -7.36
C ASP A 61 -5.61 -0.12 -7.43
N LEU A 62 -4.51 -0.83 -7.63
CA LEU A 62 -3.17 -0.25 -7.68
C LEU A 62 -2.96 0.64 -8.92
N GLU A 63 -3.75 0.48 -9.98
CA GLU A 63 -3.60 1.29 -11.20
C GLU A 63 -4.06 2.74 -10.97
N HIS A 64 -5.11 2.89 -10.17
CA HIS A 64 -5.68 4.17 -9.77
C HIS A 64 -5.22 4.63 -8.38
N GLY A 65 -4.30 3.90 -7.75
CA GLY A 65 -3.80 4.24 -6.41
C GLY A 65 -4.89 4.20 -5.34
N TYR A 66 -5.89 3.33 -5.46
CA TYR A 66 -7.06 3.28 -4.59
C TYR A 66 -7.09 2.01 -3.74
N LEU A 67 -7.57 2.14 -2.51
CA LEU A 67 -7.98 1.01 -1.70
C LEU A 67 -9.12 1.41 -0.77
N CYS A 68 -9.90 0.44 -0.30
CA CYS A 68 -10.97 0.70 0.65
C CYS A 68 -11.21 -0.48 1.57
N GLY A 69 -11.91 -0.23 2.66
CA GLY A 69 -12.14 -1.24 3.66
C GLY A 69 -13.01 -0.80 4.81
N THR A 70 -13.01 -1.61 5.85
CA THR A 70 -13.64 -1.29 7.12
C THR A 70 -12.62 -1.22 8.23
N MET A 71 -12.84 -0.30 9.16
CA MET A 71 -12.13 -0.20 10.42
C MET A 71 -13.13 -0.37 11.56
N GLU A 72 -12.88 -1.34 12.43
CA GLU A 72 -13.66 -1.58 13.63
C GLU A 72 -12.83 -1.16 14.86
N ALA A 73 -13.31 -0.15 15.58
CA ALA A 73 -12.74 0.30 16.85
C ALA A 73 -13.52 -0.29 18.02
N LEU A 74 -12.81 -1.03 18.87
CA LEU A 74 -13.34 -1.73 20.05
C LEU A 74 -12.95 -0.98 21.33
N ASN A 75 -13.84 -1.00 22.33
CA ASN A 75 -13.63 -0.37 23.64
C ASN A 75 -13.36 1.14 23.55
N VAL A 76 -13.98 1.81 22.58
CA VAL A 76 -13.95 3.29 22.51
C VAL A 76 -14.65 3.84 23.77
N PRO A 77 -14.04 4.80 24.50
CA PRO A 77 -14.63 5.40 25.68
C PRO A 77 -16.01 5.95 25.35
N MET A 78 -16.98 5.74 26.24
CA MET A 78 -18.37 6.16 26.08
C MET A 78 -19.15 5.48 24.95
N ALA A 79 -18.60 4.45 24.29
CA ALA A 79 -19.33 3.64 23.32
C ALA A 79 -19.74 2.29 23.92
N ASP A 80 -21.04 2.00 23.90
CA ASP A 80 -21.59 0.71 24.37
C ASP A 80 -21.36 -0.43 23.36
N THR A 81 -21.00 -0.11 22.12
CA THR A 81 -20.80 -1.07 21.03
C THR A 81 -19.58 -0.68 20.18
N PRO A 82 -18.98 -1.63 19.44
CA PRO A 82 -17.91 -1.33 18.49
C PRO A 82 -18.35 -0.29 17.45
N VAL A 83 -17.46 0.63 17.13
CA VAL A 83 -17.69 1.60 16.04
C VAL A 83 -17.05 1.06 14.78
N VAL A 84 -17.87 0.85 13.74
CA VAL A 84 -17.40 0.40 12.42
C VAL A 84 -17.54 1.52 11.42
N THR A 85 -16.44 1.89 10.78
CA THR A 85 -16.42 2.87 9.69
C THR A 85 -15.97 2.22 8.39
N PHE A 86 -16.59 2.63 7.29
CA PHE A 86 -16.05 2.38 5.96
C PHE A 86 -15.05 3.49 5.62
N TRP A 87 -13.95 3.14 4.98
CA TRP A 87 -12.90 4.08 4.60
C TRP A 87 -12.44 3.84 3.17
N GLU A 88 -12.00 4.91 2.54
CA GLU A 88 -11.32 4.95 1.25
C GLU A 88 -9.95 5.57 1.47
N GLY A 89 -8.93 5.02 0.81
CA GLY A 89 -7.53 5.41 0.96
C GLY A 89 -6.85 5.60 -0.38
N GLU A 90 -5.74 6.31 -0.35
CA GLU A 90 -4.97 6.72 -1.52
C GLU A 90 -3.54 6.23 -1.39
N ILE A 91 -3.07 5.44 -2.34
CA ILE A 91 -1.70 4.94 -2.38
C ILE A 91 -0.82 6.01 -3.00
N VAL A 92 0.18 6.48 -2.26
CA VAL A 92 1.17 7.42 -2.77
C VAL A 92 2.08 6.70 -3.76
N ASP A 93 1.89 7.01 -5.04
CA ASP A 93 2.53 6.32 -6.17
C ASP A 93 3.22 7.28 -7.16
N THR A 94 3.25 8.57 -6.83
CA THR A 94 3.82 9.68 -7.63
C THR A 94 3.14 9.96 -8.96
N LYS A 95 2.10 9.20 -9.31
CA LYS A 95 1.32 9.32 -10.55
C LYS A 95 -0.09 9.84 -10.26
N ASN A 96 -0.83 9.11 -9.44
CA ASN A 96 -2.18 9.44 -9.01
C ASN A 96 -2.13 10.31 -7.75
N TYR A 97 -1.25 9.97 -6.80
CA TYR A 97 -1.14 10.66 -5.51
C TYR A 97 0.31 10.94 -5.12
N THR A 98 0.50 12.08 -4.45
CA THR A 98 1.80 12.58 -4.00
C THR A 98 1.82 12.72 -2.47
N PHE A 99 2.97 13.01 -1.88
CA PHE A 99 3.06 13.21 -0.42
C PHE A 99 2.42 14.51 0.06
N PHE A 100 2.17 15.48 -0.83
CA PHE A 100 1.34 16.64 -0.51
C PHE A 100 -0.13 16.34 -0.76
N THR A 101 -0.92 16.44 0.30
CA THR A 101 -2.31 15.99 0.35
C THR A 101 -3.23 16.92 -0.45
N GLY A 102 -3.09 18.23 -0.28
CA GLY A 102 -3.86 19.24 -1.02
C GLY A 102 -5.38 19.25 -0.75
N LYS A 103 -5.83 18.50 0.27
CA LYS A 103 -7.23 18.38 0.72
C LYS A 103 -7.28 18.06 2.23
N TRP A 104 -8.48 17.92 2.78
CA TRP A 104 -8.71 17.62 4.20
C TRP A 104 -8.06 18.62 5.16
N GLU A 105 -7.95 19.88 4.72
CA GLU A 105 -7.33 20.98 5.47
C GLU A 105 -5.85 20.75 5.83
N ALA A 106 -5.18 19.77 5.21
CA ALA A 106 -3.76 19.52 5.39
C ALA A 106 -2.92 20.51 4.56
N THR A 107 -2.04 21.23 5.24
CA THR A 107 -1.02 22.06 4.60
C THR A 107 0.23 21.23 4.27
N PRO A 108 1.09 21.66 3.33
CA PRO A 108 2.37 21.00 3.09
C PRO A 108 3.23 20.87 4.36
N GLU A 109 3.16 21.85 5.27
CA GLU A 109 3.85 21.80 6.56
C GLU A 109 3.27 20.72 7.50
N ASP A 110 1.95 20.51 7.47
CA ASP A 110 1.31 19.40 8.19
C ASP A 110 1.69 18.05 7.58
N ASP A 111 1.74 17.95 6.25
CA ASP A 111 2.15 16.73 5.53
C ASP A 111 3.58 16.34 5.91
N ILE A 112 4.54 17.26 5.80
CA ILE A 112 5.93 17.01 6.20
C ILE A 112 6.02 16.59 7.66
N ARG A 113 5.27 17.27 8.56
CA ARG A 113 5.26 16.94 10.00
C ARG A 113 4.74 15.53 10.28
N HIS A 114 3.74 15.06 9.53
CA HIS A 114 3.17 13.72 9.71
C HIS A 114 4.04 12.65 9.07
N TRP A 115 4.46 12.84 7.81
CA TRP A 115 5.29 11.86 7.11
C TRP A 115 6.66 11.67 7.79
N SER A 116 7.23 12.74 8.36
CA SER A 116 8.51 12.67 9.08
C SER A 116 8.47 11.81 10.36
N LYS A 117 7.30 11.38 10.82
CA LYS A 117 7.17 10.42 11.94
C LYS A 117 7.60 9.00 11.53
N PHE A 118 7.64 8.70 10.24
CA PHE A 118 8.03 7.38 9.73
C PHE A 118 9.52 7.38 9.34
N PRO A 119 10.36 6.50 9.91
CA PRO A 119 11.77 6.39 9.50
C PRO A 119 11.95 6.02 8.03
N SER A 120 10.98 5.30 7.45
CA SER A 120 10.93 4.99 6.02
C SER A 120 10.70 6.23 5.15
N PHE A 121 10.26 7.36 5.69
CA PHE A 121 10.10 8.60 4.92
C PHE A 121 11.39 9.43 4.86
N SER A 122 12.28 9.31 5.85
CA SER A 122 13.46 10.18 5.97
C SER A 122 14.34 10.25 4.70
N PRO A 123 14.59 9.16 3.94
CA PRO A 123 15.36 9.23 2.70
C PRO A 123 14.67 10.00 1.57
N LEU A 124 13.35 10.20 1.65
CA LEU A 124 12.52 10.83 0.62
C LEU A 124 12.32 12.33 0.87
N LEU A 125 12.53 12.80 2.11
CA LEU A 125 12.18 14.14 2.58
C LEU A 125 12.63 15.27 1.65
N GLY A 126 13.91 15.29 1.26
CA GLY A 126 14.44 16.38 0.44
C GLY A 126 13.77 16.49 -0.94
N GLN A 127 13.39 15.36 -1.54
CA GLN A 127 12.67 15.37 -2.81
C GLN A 127 11.21 15.78 -2.61
N VAL A 128 10.60 15.34 -1.51
CA VAL A 128 9.22 15.72 -1.17
C VAL A 128 9.10 17.21 -0.89
N GLU A 129 10.05 17.82 -0.18
CA GLU A 129 10.07 19.27 0.02
C GLU A 129 10.23 20.03 -1.31
N ALA A 130 10.97 19.47 -2.27
CA ALA A 130 11.22 20.12 -3.55
C ALA A 130 10.02 20.08 -4.51
N ASP A 131 9.30 18.96 -4.61
CA ASP A 131 8.22 18.80 -5.60
C ASP A 131 7.01 17.98 -5.15
N GLY A 132 6.88 17.70 -3.85
CA GLY A 132 5.83 16.82 -3.30
C GLY A 132 6.11 15.33 -3.53
N GLY A 133 7.29 14.96 -4.03
CA GLY A 133 7.69 13.59 -4.33
C GLY A 133 7.34 13.15 -5.75
N LYS A 134 6.99 14.08 -6.64
CA LYS A 134 6.58 13.79 -8.02
C LYS A 134 7.68 13.13 -8.86
N SER A 135 8.93 13.39 -8.54
CA SER A 135 10.08 12.79 -9.22
C SER A 135 10.66 11.56 -8.50
N LEU A 136 10.04 11.10 -7.41
CA LEU A 136 10.45 9.87 -6.74
C LEU A 136 10.06 8.63 -7.56
N ASP A 137 10.95 7.64 -7.57
CA ASP A 137 10.64 6.29 -8.01
C ASP A 137 10.38 5.39 -6.79
N LEU A 138 9.11 5.06 -6.56
CA LEU A 138 8.68 4.20 -5.46
C LEU A 138 8.53 2.73 -5.87
N SER A 139 8.78 2.37 -7.14
CA SER A 139 8.48 1.03 -7.68
C SER A 139 9.21 -0.12 -6.96
N ASN A 140 10.41 0.16 -6.43
CA ASN A 140 11.22 -0.78 -5.67
C ASN A 140 11.40 -0.34 -4.21
N TYR A 141 10.62 0.64 -3.75
CA TYR A 141 10.69 1.09 -2.37
C TYR A 141 10.05 0.04 -1.45
N PRO A 142 10.70 -0.36 -0.34
CA PRO A 142 10.21 -1.47 0.49
C PRO A 142 8.96 -1.14 1.31
N TYR A 143 8.47 0.10 1.25
CA TYR A 143 7.31 0.58 1.99
C TYR A 143 6.30 1.21 1.05
N ILE A 144 5.03 1.01 1.36
CA ILE A 144 3.90 1.67 0.72
C ILE A 144 3.36 2.71 1.69
N PHE A 145 3.16 3.94 1.21
CA PHE A 145 2.53 5.02 1.95
C PHE A 145 1.09 5.18 1.46
N MET A 146 0.17 5.36 2.42
CA MET A 146 -1.27 5.50 2.21
C MET A 146 -1.87 6.42 3.27
#